data_AF-A0A2E5F0M5-F1
#
_entry.id   AF-A0A2E5F0M5-F1
#
_cell.length_a   1.000
_cell.length_b   1.000
_cell.length_c   1.000
_cell.angle_alpha   90.00
_cell.angle_beta   90.00
_cell.angle_gamma   90.00
#
_symmetry.space_group_name_H-M   'P 1'
#
loop_
_entity.id
_entity.type
_entity.pdbx_description
1 polymer ?
#
loop_
_entity_poly.entity_id
_entity_poly.type
_entity_poly.pdbx_seq_one_letter_code
_entity_poly.pdbx_strand_id
1 'polypeptide(L)'
;MNHLKLRIRSLRPELCACNQHAWVTLHPVDHDKHVRLIIRKELISFLDFKDEKILNHTAYLLSGFLELYHAIGCEPVAMLIHNKGVKAEVRLRFSNGHTQTDIACDTLMALLVAHECQLPILLSQTTSSLSKLREEVVTSIPDIFHDTLIELKLMSDTR
;
A
#
# COMPACT_ATOMS: atom_id res chain seq x y z
N MET A 1 -18.69 -5.48 -11.35
CA MET A 1 -17.57 -6.33 -10.88
C MET A 1 -17.76 -6.55 -9.39
N ASN A 2 -17.69 -7.79 -8.90
CA ASN A 2 -17.77 -8.06 -7.47
C ASN A 2 -16.40 -7.79 -6.84
N HIS A 3 -16.33 -6.83 -5.93
CA HIS A 3 -15.14 -6.51 -5.17
C HIS A 3 -15.27 -7.03 -3.74
N LEU A 4 -14.22 -7.66 -3.23
CA LEU A 4 -14.14 -7.96 -1.80
C LEU A 4 -13.62 -6.73 -1.07
N LYS A 5 -14.40 -6.22 -0.13
CA LYS A 5 -13.98 -5.14 0.76
C LYS A 5 -12.99 -5.67 1.79
N LEU A 6 -11.84 -5.01 1.87
CA LEU A 6 -10.78 -5.28 2.83
C LEU A 6 -10.65 -4.10 3.79
N ARG A 7 -10.17 -4.38 4.98
CA ARG A 7 -9.77 -3.40 5.98
C ARG A 7 -8.39 -3.71 6.51
N ILE A 8 -7.68 -2.65 6.86
CA ILE A 8 -6.47 -2.71 7.65
C ILE A 8 -6.90 -2.86 9.11
N ARG A 9 -6.68 -4.02 9.74
CA ARG A 9 -6.86 -4.16 11.21
C ARG A 9 -5.60 -3.76 11.97
N SER A 10 -4.44 -3.97 11.35
CA SER A 10 -3.13 -3.66 11.91
C SER A 10 -2.15 -3.53 10.74
N LEU A 11 -1.35 -2.48 10.74
CA LEU A 11 -0.25 -2.31 9.78
C LEU A 11 1.06 -2.94 10.26
N ARG A 12 1.05 -3.73 11.34
CA ARG A 12 2.25 -4.43 11.84
C ARG A 12 2.68 -5.51 10.85
N PRO A 13 3.78 -5.32 10.09
CA PRO A 13 4.20 -6.28 9.10
C PRO A 13 4.93 -7.46 9.76
N GLU A 14 4.76 -8.66 9.23
CA GLU A 14 5.48 -9.87 9.66
C GLU A 14 6.64 -10.16 8.69
N LEU A 15 7.88 -10.31 9.15
CA LEU A 15 9.00 -10.61 8.26
C LEU A 15 8.81 -11.93 7.48
N CYS A 16 9.17 -11.95 6.21
CA CYS A 16 9.28 -13.18 5.41
C CYS A 16 10.41 -14.07 5.97
N ALA A 17 10.38 -15.37 5.62
CA ALA A 17 11.49 -16.28 5.88
C ALA A 17 12.82 -15.81 5.26
N CYS A 18 12.75 -15.02 4.18
CA CYS A 18 13.89 -14.43 3.51
C CYS A 18 14.56 -13.26 4.25
N ASN A 19 13.96 -12.72 5.32
CA ASN A 19 14.41 -11.56 6.08
C ASN A 19 14.64 -10.25 5.27
N GLN A 20 14.29 -10.22 3.99
CA GLN A 20 14.40 -9.04 3.11
C GLN A 20 13.06 -8.34 2.86
N HIS A 21 11.95 -9.00 3.22
CA HIS A 21 10.60 -8.53 2.96
C HIS A 21 9.71 -8.70 4.19
N ALA A 22 8.57 -8.02 4.18
CA ALA A 22 7.58 -8.07 5.24
C ALA A 22 6.17 -8.20 4.67
N TRP A 23 5.34 -8.99 5.33
CA TRP A 23 3.95 -9.23 4.98
C TRP A 23 3.03 -8.27 5.72
N VAL A 24 2.25 -7.50 4.96
CA VAL A 24 1.11 -6.74 5.48
C VAL A 24 -0.15 -7.55 5.27
N THR A 25 -0.84 -7.87 6.36
CA THR A 25 -2.07 -8.68 6.32
C THR A 25 -3.30 -7.77 6.29
N LEU A 26 -4.09 -7.91 5.22
CA LEU A 26 -5.38 -7.26 5.02
C LEU A 26 -6.51 -8.24 5.34
N HIS A 27 -7.49 -7.79 6.11
CA HIS A 27 -8.61 -8.61 6.54
C HIS A 27 -9.85 -8.27 5.74
N PRO A 28 -10.59 -9.25 5.21
CA PRO A 28 -11.90 -8.97 4.65
C PRO A 28 -12.84 -8.44 5.71
N VAL A 29 -13.83 -7.67 5.25
CA VAL A 29 -14.92 -7.22 6.12
C VAL A 29 -15.88 -8.38 6.41
N ASP A 30 -16.17 -9.21 5.40
CA ASP A 30 -17.24 -10.23 5.45
C ASP A 30 -16.75 -11.69 5.29
N HIS A 31 -15.43 -11.93 5.30
CA HIS A 31 -14.83 -13.25 5.07
C HIS A 31 -13.61 -13.52 5.97
N ASP A 32 -13.33 -14.81 6.19
CA ASP A 32 -12.25 -15.26 7.09
C ASP A 32 -10.88 -15.36 6.42
N LYS A 33 -10.80 -15.37 5.08
CA LYS A 33 -9.54 -15.53 4.35
C LYS A 33 -8.82 -14.18 4.18
N HIS A 34 -7.67 -14.03 4.84
CA HIS A 34 -6.87 -12.82 4.76
C HIS A 34 -6.10 -12.72 3.43
N VAL A 35 -5.84 -11.48 3.01
CA VAL A 35 -4.99 -11.15 1.86
C VAL A 35 -3.66 -10.65 2.41
N ARG A 36 -2.53 -11.12 1.89
CA ARG A 36 -1.20 -10.64 2.29
C ARG A 36 -0.54 -9.94 1.11
N LEU A 37 0.00 -8.76 1.37
CA LEU A 37 0.87 -8.02 0.45
C LEU A 37 2.29 -8.06 1.02
N ILE A 38 3.36 -8.17 0.21
CA ILE A 38 4.69 -7.85 0.75
C ILE A 38 5.05 -6.39 0.50
N ILE A 39 5.90 -5.90 1.36
CA ILE A 39 6.75 -4.73 1.17
C ILE A 39 8.20 -5.12 1.46
N ARG A 40 9.15 -4.26 1.11
CA ARG A 40 10.55 -4.45 1.53
C ARG A 40 10.73 -4.20 3.03
N LYS A 41 11.70 -4.88 3.65
CA LYS A 41 11.94 -4.77 5.09
C LYS A 41 12.33 -3.35 5.51
N GLU A 42 13.09 -2.64 4.68
CA GLU A 42 13.57 -1.29 4.95
C GLU A 42 12.42 -0.28 5.06
N LEU A 43 11.27 -0.62 4.47
CA LEU A 43 10.06 0.19 4.44
C LEU A 43 9.12 -0.05 5.63
N ILE A 44 9.38 -1.05 6.47
CA ILE A 44 8.49 -1.43 7.59
C ILE A 44 8.29 -0.27 8.56
N SER A 45 9.34 0.50 8.83
CA SER A 45 9.32 1.61 9.79
C SER A 45 8.29 2.68 9.42
N PHE A 46 8.04 2.92 8.13
CA PHE A 46 7.01 3.86 7.66
C PHE A 46 5.59 3.43 8.03
N LEU A 47 5.38 2.16 8.36
CA LEU A 47 4.11 1.63 8.86
C LEU A 47 4.02 1.63 10.39
N ASP A 48 5.06 2.10 11.10
CA ASP A 48 5.07 2.22 12.56
C ASP A 48 4.57 3.60 13.01
N PHE A 49 3.26 3.78 12.97
CA PHE A 49 2.57 5.01 13.39
C PHE A 49 2.67 5.32 14.90
N LYS A 50 3.48 4.57 15.67
CA LYS A 50 3.75 4.86 17.08
C LYS A 50 5.03 5.65 17.29
N ASP A 51 5.92 5.70 16.30
CA ASP A 51 7.12 6.52 16.34
C ASP A 51 6.80 7.92 15.79
N GLU A 52 6.74 8.93 16.67
CA GLU A 52 6.42 10.31 16.31
C GLU A 52 7.37 10.90 15.26
N LYS A 53 8.64 10.49 15.23
CA LYS A 53 9.57 10.99 14.21
C LYS A 53 9.20 10.44 12.85
N ILE A 54 8.98 9.14 12.74
CA ILE A 54 8.61 8.51 11.47
C ILE A 54 7.21 8.97 11.03
N LEU A 55 6.30 9.16 11.99
CA LEU A 55 4.98 9.73 11.74
C LEU A 55 5.09 11.10 11.08
N ASN A 56 5.94 11.99 11.57
CA ASN A 56 6.12 13.33 11.00
C ASN A 56 6.68 13.28 9.57
N HIS A 57 7.63 12.41 9.28
CA HIS A 57 8.21 12.28 7.92
C HIS A 57 7.20 11.65 6.95
N THR A 58 6.49 10.62 7.41
CA THR A 58 5.45 9.95 6.61
C THR A 58 4.28 10.88 6.35
N ALA A 59 3.85 11.65 7.36
CA ALA A 59 2.82 12.66 7.24
C ALA A 59 3.22 13.78 6.27
N TYR A 60 4.46 14.26 6.32
CA TYR A 60 4.96 15.28 5.40
C TYR A 60 5.01 14.80 3.94
N LEU A 61 5.44 13.56 3.73
CA LEU A 61 5.47 12.96 2.39
C LEU A 61 4.05 12.74 1.85
N LEU A 62 3.13 12.27 2.70
CA LEU A 62 1.73 12.10 2.35
C LEU A 62 1.03 13.43 2.09
N SER A 63 1.30 14.48 2.89
CA SER A 63 0.70 15.79 2.69
C SER A 63 1.11 16.38 1.35
N GLY A 64 2.40 16.37 1.00
CA GLY A 64 2.86 16.86 -0.29
C GLY A 64 2.27 16.08 -1.48
N PHE A 65 2.17 14.75 -1.35
CA PHE A 65 1.51 13.92 -2.36
C PHE A 65 0.03 14.28 -2.52
N LEU A 66 -0.73 14.34 -1.43
CA LEU A 66 -2.16 14.62 -1.44
C LEU A 66 -2.48 16.05 -1.89
N GLU A 67 -1.69 17.04 -1.47
CA GLU A 67 -1.80 18.43 -1.89
C GLU A 67 -1.66 18.59 -3.40
N LEU A 68 -0.72 17.86 -4.03
CA LEU A 68 -0.51 17.91 -5.48
C LEU A 68 -1.74 17.39 -6.24
N TYR A 69 -2.36 16.29 -5.78
CA TYR A 69 -3.59 15.79 -6.41
C TYR A 69 -4.78 16.71 -6.15
N HIS A 70 -4.91 17.24 -4.94
CA HIS A 70 -5.97 18.18 -4.61
C HIS A 70 -5.87 19.46 -5.44
N ALA A 71 -4.66 19.97 -5.69
CA ALA A 71 -4.43 21.14 -6.54
C ALA A 71 -4.91 20.97 -7.99
N ILE A 72 -4.95 19.74 -8.51
CA ILE A 72 -5.50 19.41 -9.83
C ILE A 72 -6.96 18.91 -9.77
N GLY A 73 -7.64 19.12 -8.64
CA GLY A 73 -9.03 18.73 -8.43
C GLY A 73 -9.25 17.22 -8.40
N CYS A 74 -8.23 16.44 -8.04
CA CYS A 74 -8.30 14.98 -7.95
C CYS A 74 -8.11 14.54 -6.50
N GLU A 75 -8.94 13.59 -6.05
CA GLU A 75 -8.82 13.03 -4.70
C GLU A 75 -8.83 11.51 -4.76
N PRO A 76 -8.01 10.84 -3.93
CA PRO A 76 -8.03 9.38 -3.87
C PRO A 76 -9.34 8.91 -3.22
N VAL A 77 -9.99 7.92 -3.83
CA VAL A 77 -11.30 7.41 -3.39
C VAL A 77 -11.32 5.92 -3.08
N ALA A 78 -10.31 5.16 -3.54
CA ALA A 78 -10.16 3.76 -3.22
C ALA A 78 -8.72 3.28 -3.46
N MET A 79 -8.31 2.27 -2.71
CA MET A 79 -7.18 1.42 -3.06
C MET A 79 -7.71 0.16 -3.72
N LEU A 80 -7.19 -0.19 -4.89
CA LEU A 80 -7.58 -1.37 -5.63
C LEU A 80 -6.44 -2.38 -5.63
N ILE A 81 -6.77 -3.64 -5.41
CA ILE A 81 -5.86 -4.76 -5.51
C ILE A 81 -6.35 -5.65 -6.63
N HIS A 82 -5.54 -5.81 -7.66
CA HIS A 82 -5.83 -6.67 -8.80
C HIS A 82 -4.93 -7.89 -8.75
N ASN A 83 -5.51 -9.08 -8.64
CA ASN A 83 -4.76 -10.30 -8.75
C ASN A 83 -4.48 -10.61 -10.24
N LYS A 84 -3.23 -10.47 -10.68
CA LYS A 84 -2.75 -10.86 -12.02
C LYS A 84 -1.93 -12.14 -11.95
N GLY A 85 -2.49 -13.19 -11.33
CA GLY A 85 -1.83 -14.48 -11.19
C GLY A 85 -0.79 -14.46 -10.07
N VAL A 86 0.50 -14.41 -10.45
CA VAL A 86 1.62 -14.45 -9.48
C VAL A 86 1.82 -13.10 -8.78
N LYS A 87 1.33 -12.01 -9.39
CA LYS A 87 1.53 -10.65 -8.88
C LYS A 87 0.20 -9.98 -8.56
N ALA A 88 0.12 -9.39 -7.38
CA ALA A 88 -0.89 -8.40 -7.05
C ALA A 88 -0.43 -7.05 -7.61
N GLU A 89 -1.25 -6.43 -8.44
CA GLU A 89 -1.07 -5.05 -8.86
C GLU A 89 -1.91 -4.15 -7.95
N VAL A 90 -1.25 -3.22 -7.28
CA VAL A 90 -1.89 -2.24 -6.42
C VAL A 90 -2.08 -0.95 -7.20
N ARG A 91 -3.28 -0.37 -7.09
CA ARG A 91 -3.63 0.90 -7.73
C ARG A 91 -4.34 1.81 -6.74
N LEU A 92 -4.10 3.11 -6.86
CA LEU A 92 -4.92 4.14 -6.23
C LEU A 92 -5.90 4.67 -7.27
N ARG A 93 -7.19 4.65 -6.93
CA ARG A 93 -8.24 5.26 -7.73
C ARG A 93 -8.41 6.70 -7.29
N PHE A 94 -8.29 7.62 -8.23
CA PHE A 94 -8.58 9.04 -8.04
C PHE A 94 -9.88 9.41 -8.73
N SER A 95 -10.58 10.39 -8.17
CA SER A 95 -11.81 10.96 -8.73
C SER A 95 -11.67 12.48 -8.83
N ASN A 96 -12.18 13.05 -9.91
CA ASN A 96 -12.31 14.50 -10.09
C ASN A 96 -13.78 14.95 -10.25
N GLY A 97 -14.71 14.18 -9.66
CA GLY A 97 -16.15 14.45 -9.70
C GLY A 97 -16.87 13.98 -10.97
N HIS A 98 -16.18 13.90 -12.10
CA HIS A 98 -16.75 13.46 -13.38
C HIS A 98 -16.16 12.15 -13.89
N THR A 99 -14.89 11.89 -13.58
CA THR A 99 -14.14 10.73 -14.06
C THR A 99 -13.36 10.07 -12.93
N GLN A 100 -13.11 8.76 -13.08
CA GLN A 100 -12.26 7.99 -12.19
C GLN A 100 -11.04 7.49 -12.96
N THR A 101 -9.86 7.64 -12.36
CA THR A 101 -8.58 7.24 -12.94
C THR A 101 -7.86 6.32 -11.98
N ASP A 102 -7.46 5.14 -12.46
CA ASP A 102 -6.71 4.16 -11.68
C ASP A 102 -5.22 4.30 -12.00
N ILE A 103 -4.43 4.68 -11.00
CA ILE A 103 -2.98 4.88 -11.12
C ILE A 103 -2.26 3.72 -10.44
N ALA A 104 -1.34 3.07 -11.15
CA ALA A 104 -0.47 2.05 -10.55
C ALA A 104 0.36 2.68 -9.43
N CYS A 105 0.37 2.03 -8.27
CA CYS A 105 0.99 2.58 -7.07
C CYS A 105 1.83 1.50 -6.37
N ASP A 106 2.90 1.93 -5.73
CA ASP A 106 3.64 1.05 -4.82
C ASP A 106 2.76 0.62 -3.65
N THR A 107 3.00 -0.59 -3.14
CA THR A 107 2.21 -1.16 -2.05
C THR A 107 2.31 -0.33 -0.77
N LEU A 108 3.50 0.15 -0.40
CA LEU A 108 3.66 0.98 0.80
C LEU A 108 2.83 2.25 0.64
N MET A 109 2.98 2.96 -0.47
CA MET A 109 2.28 4.22 -0.69
C MET A 109 0.77 4.07 -0.71
N ALA A 110 0.28 3.05 -1.41
CA ALA A 110 -1.14 2.78 -1.43
C ALA A 110 -1.69 2.44 -0.05
N LEU A 111 -0.94 1.69 0.77
CA LEU A 111 -1.33 1.39 2.16
C LEU A 111 -1.33 2.64 3.04
N LEU A 112 -0.32 3.49 2.91
CA LEU A 112 -0.21 4.75 3.65
C LEU A 112 -1.37 5.70 3.31
N VAL A 113 -1.62 5.93 2.02
CA VAL A 113 -2.73 6.77 1.55
C VAL A 113 -4.09 6.17 1.93
N ALA A 114 -4.25 4.85 1.81
CA ALA A 114 -5.48 4.19 2.23
C ALA A 114 -5.73 4.29 3.74
N HIS A 115 -4.67 4.24 4.55
CA HIS A 115 -4.77 4.42 5.99
C HIS A 115 -5.12 5.86 6.36
N GLU A 116 -4.36 6.83 5.85
CA GLU A 116 -4.49 8.25 6.16
C GLU A 116 -5.85 8.81 5.72
N CYS A 117 -6.24 8.55 4.47
CA CYS A 117 -7.51 9.02 3.91
C CYS A 117 -8.69 8.08 4.21
N GLN A 118 -8.50 7.04 5.04
CA GLN A 118 -9.50 6.03 5.38
C GLN A 118 -10.20 5.42 4.15
N LEU A 119 -9.43 5.16 3.08
CA LEU A 119 -9.97 4.73 1.81
C LEU A 119 -10.50 3.29 1.88
N PRO A 120 -11.58 2.97 1.14
CA PRO A 120 -11.98 1.59 0.93
C PRO A 120 -10.89 0.85 0.15
N ILE A 121 -10.51 -0.34 0.66
CA ILE A 121 -9.58 -1.24 -0.02
C ILE A 121 -10.38 -2.35 -0.69
N LEU A 122 -10.24 -2.47 -2.00
CA LEU A 122 -11.06 -3.35 -2.84
C LEU A 122 -10.19 -4.37 -3.55
N LEU A 123 -10.39 -5.66 -3.26
CA LEU A 123 -9.80 -6.74 -4.05
C LEU A 123 -10.72 -7.09 -5.21
N SER A 124 -10.20 -7.00 -6.42
CA SER A 124 -10.88 -7.48 -7.63
C SER A 124 -10.92 -9.01 -7.65
N GLN A 125 -12.13 -9.58 -7.60
CA GLN A 125 -12.31 -11.02 -7.72
C GLN A 125 -12.47 -11.42 -9.19
N THR A 126 -11.55 -12.22 -9.71
CA THR A 126 -11.83 -13.05 -10.89
C THR A 126 -12.60 -14.28 -10.42
N THR A 127 -13.65 -14.65 -11.14
CA THR A 127 -14.65 -15.67 -10.78
C THR A 127 -14.11 -17.11 -10.62
N SER A 128 -12.79 -17.35 -10.71
CA SER A 128 -12.24 -18.70 -10.90
C SER A 128 -11.07 -19.14 -10.01
N SER A 129 -10.70 -18.44 -8.93
CA SER A 129 -9.58 -18.94 -8.09
C SER A 129 -9.63 -18.58 -6.60
N LEU A 130 -10.65 -19.07 -5.90
CA LEU A 130 -10.74 -19.03 -4.42
C LEU A 130 -9.78 -20.02 -3.71
N SER A 131 -9.03 -20.85 -4.45
CA SER A 131 -8.28 -21.99 -3.90
C SER A 131 -6.75 -21.87 -3.93
N LYS A 132 -6.15 -20.81 -4.51
CA LYS A 132 -4.69 -20.66 -4.56
C LYS A 132 -4.24 -19.21 -4.36
N LEU A 133 -4.43 -18.68 -3.16
CA LEU A 133 -3.75 -17.46 -2.71
C LEU A 133 -2.58 -17.88 -1.79
N ARG A 134 -1.50 -18.34 -2.39
CA ARG A 134 -0.18 -18.48 -1.77
C ARG A 134 0.81 -18.09 -2.84
N GLU A 135 1.23 -16.82 -2.92
CA GLU A 135 2.43 -16.43 -3.66
C GLU A 135 2.86 -14.99 -3.34
N GLU A 136 4.18 -14.80 -3.23
CA GLU A 136 4.93 -13.63 -2.79
C GLU A 136 5.05 -12.54 -3.87
N VAL A 137 4.81 -11.26 -3.50
CA VAL A 137 4.77 -10.12 -4.46
C VAL A 137 5.69 -8.98 -4.05
N VAL A 138 6.99 -9.09 -4.29
CA VAL A 138 7.98 -8.07 -3.90
C VAL A 138 7.78 -6.75 -4.63
N THR A 139 7.48 -5.68 -3.89
CA THR A 139 7.56 -4.32 -4.43
C THR A 139 8.98 -3.75 -4.35
N SER A 140 9.38 -3.02 -5.39
CA SER A 140 10.62 -2.21 -5.41
C SER A 140 10.38 -0.91 -4.64
N ILE A 141 11.39 -0.42 -3.92
CA ILE A 141 11.33 0.89 -3.26
C ILE A 141 11.25 1.97 -4.35
N PRO A 142 10.22 2.84 -4.36
CA PRO A 142 10.16 3.95 -5.31
C PRO A 142 11.27 4.99 -5.07
N ASP A 143 11.74 5.64 -6.14
CA ASP A 143 12.83 6.63 -6.08
C ASP A 143 12.57 7.76 -5.08
N ILE A 144 11.31 8.19 -4.96
CA ILE A 144 10.90 9.26 -4.03
C ILE A 144 11.14 8.93 -2.54
N PHE A 145 11.30 7.65 -2.18
CA PHE A 145 11.60 7.25 -0.79
C PHE A 145 13.09 7.16 -0.51
N HIS A 146 13.96 7.18 -1.53
CA HIS A 146 15.37 6.89 -1.34
C HIS A 146 16.03 7.92 -0.43
N ASP A 147 15.82 9.20 -0.71
CA ASP A 147 16.41 10.28 0.08
C ASP A 147 15.91 10.24 1.54
N THR A 148 14.60 10.05 1.75
CA THR A 148 14.02 9.90 3.09
C THR A 148 14.52 8.65 3.83
N LEU A 149 14.72 7.53 3.13
CA LEU A 149 15.27 6.30 3.72
C LEU A 149 16.73 6.44 4.12
N ILE A 150 17.53 7.19 3.35
CA ILE A 150 18.92 7.53 3.67
C ILE A 150 18.96 8.46 4.88
N GLU A 151 18.14 9.51 4.91
CA GLU A 151 18.04 10.46 6.04
C GLU A 151 17.68 9.76 7.36
N LEU A 152 16.74 8.81 7.30
CA LEU A 152 16.32 8.01 8.46
C LEU A 152 17.32 6.90 8.83
N LYS A 153 18.44 6.76 8.11
CA LYS A 153 19.46 5.71 8.30
C LYS A 153 18.90 4.29 8.16
N LEU A 154 17.81 4.14 7.42
CA LEU A 154 17.15 2.86 7.13
C LEU A 154 17.73 2.19 5.88
N MET A 155 18.45 2.96 5.07
CA MET A 155 19.17 2.53 3.88
C MET A 155 20.50 3.27 3.81
N SER A 156 21.57 2.60 3.37
CA SER A 156 22.86 3.24 3.15
C SER A 156 22.87 3.96 1.82
N ASP A 157 23.51 5.14 1.76
CA ASP A 157 23.75 5.82 0.51
C ASP A 157 24.76 5.01 -0.31
N THR A 158 24.30 4.46 -1.44
CA THR A 158 25.12 3.68 -2.37
C THR A 158 25.26 4.36 -3.72
N ARG A 159 24.95 5.67 -3.81
CA ARG A 159 25.27 6.46 -5.01
C ARG A 159 26.76 6.78 -5.10
#